data_AF-A0A165I8F0-F1
#
_entry.id   AF-A0A165I8F0-F1
#
_cell.length_a   1.000
_cell.length_b   1.000
_cell.length_c   1.000
_cell.angle_alpha   90.00
_cell.angle_beta   90.00
_cell.angle_gamma   90.00
#
_symmetry.space_group_name_H-M   'P 1'
#
loop_
_entity.id
_entity.type
_entity.pdbx_description
1 polymer ?
#
loop_
_entity_poly.entity_id
_entity_poly.type
_entity_poly.pdbx_seq_one_letter_code
_entity_poly.pdbx_strand_id
1 'polypeptide(L)'
;MSSPQVALILLSLLIVVLAVPWDSVQQRQRETARQQWEVTWAKEKEQLEKERHTWELAWSLEKEQREKEQMNDEKCFCSDERPFGLNWEGLQGHHCISYGWREYTARLFSDGCPHIPLSISGKKKEVPYKCTSERSRKMGHWILADDVCRTNWGELYDRGCVANGKHRYEARLVNVRAGDDWERMCSSTPATIAGEYFPIPTFCENRGLFEMGVWDTKDPRCK
;
A
#
# COMPACT_ATOMS: atom_id res chain seq x y z
N MET A 1 64.01 4.85 -57.20
CA MET A 1 63.62 5.70 -56.05
C MET A 1 62.10 5.83 -56.08
N SER A 2 61.41 4.95 -55.37
CA SER A 2 59.96 5.04 -55.18
C SER A 2 59.66 6.26 -54.31
N SER A 3 58.97 7.25 -54.86
CA SER A 3 58.66 8.49 -54.16
C SER A 3 57.64 8.20 -53.04
N PRO A 4 57.94 8.52 -51.76
CA PRO A 4 57.03 8.28 -50.64
C PRO A 4 55.70 9.04 -50.78
N GLN A 5 55.68 10.10 -51.60
CA GLN A 5 54.46 10.87 -51.91
C GLN A 5 53.45 10.06 -52.73
N VAL A 6 53.89 9.19 -53.65
CA VAL A 6 52.99 8.38 -54.48
C VAL A 6 52.32 7.29 -53.63
N ALA A 7 53.06 6.70 -52.68
CA ALA A 7 52.52 5.72 -51.74
C ALA A 7 51.47 6.34 -50.80
N LEU A 8 51.70 7.57 -50.30
CA LEU A 8 50.75 8.29 -49.45
C LEU A 8 49.46 8.67 -50.20
N ILE A 9 49.57 9.10 -51.46
CA ILE A 9 48.40 9.42 -52.30
C ILE A 9 47.59 8.15 -52.56
N LEU A 10 48.23 7.03 -52.91
CA LEU A 10 47.54 5.77 -53.12
C LEU A 10 46.88 5.23 -51.83
N LEU A 11 47.53 5.38 -50.67
CA LEU A 11 46.94 5.04 -49.37
C LEU A 11 45.72 5.93 -49.02
N SER A 12 45.80 7.23 -49.26
CA SER A 12 44.66 8.14 -49.04
C SER A 12 43.47 7.81 -49.94
N LEU A 13 43.72 7.48 -51.21
CA LEU A 13 42.67 7.08 -52.15
C LEU A 13 42.06 5.73 -51.75
N LEU A 14 42.87 4.77 -51.27
CA LEU A 14 42.40 3.50 -50.74
C LEU A 14 41.52 3.68 -49.48
N ILE A 15 41.90 4.56 -48.56
CA ILE A 15 41.10 4.86 -47.36
C ILE A 15 39.75 5.48 -47.74
N VAL A 16 39.71 6.43 -48.67
CA VAL A 16 38.46 7.04 -49.15
C VAL A 16 37.58 6.00 -49.87
N VAL A 17 38.17 5.14 -50.69
CA VAL A 17 37.44 4.08 -51.43
C VAL A 17 36.88 3.01 -50.50
N LEU A 18 37.52 2.73 -49.36
CA LEU A 18 37.03 1.75 -48.38
C LEU A 18 36.08 2.35 -47.32
N ALA A 19 36.24 3.62 -46.97
CA ALA A 19 35.41 4.31 -45.97
C ALA A 19 34.01 4.67 -46.50
N VAL A 20 33.89 5.14 -47.74
CA VAL A 20 32.59 5.53 -48.33
C VAL A 20 31.59 4.36 -48.44
N PRO A 21 31.99 3.14 -48.85
CA PRO A 21 31.13 1.97 -48.80
C PRO A 21 30.72 1.58 -47.38
N TRP A 22 31.62 1.67 -46.40
CA TRP A 22 31.34 1.35 -45.00
C TRP A 22 30.33 2.30 -44.37
N ASP A 23 30.48 3.62 -44.59
CA ASP A 23 29.52 4.63 -44.13
C ASP A 23 28.14 4.42 -44.75
N SER A 24 28.07 4.07 -46.04
CA SER A 24 26.80 3.78 -46.72
C SER A 24 26.10 2.52 -46.19
N VAL A 25 26.85 1.54 -45.69
CA VAL A 25 26.32 0.31 -45.06
C VAL A 25 25.83 0.63 -43.65
N GLN A 26 26.59 1.41 -42.86
CA GLN A 26 26.13 1.87 -41.55
C GLN A 26 24.88 2.76 -41.62
N GLN A 27 24.78 3.65 -42.61
CA GLN A 27 23.59 4.48 -42.80
C GLN A 27 22.34 3.63 -43.07
N ARG A 28 22.43 2.64 -43.96
CA ARG A 28 21.33 1.70 -44.24
C ARG A 28 20.91 0.90 -43.01
N GLN A 29 21.87 0.45 -42.19
CA GLN A 29 21.56 -0.24 -40.93
C GLN A 29 20.87 0.67 -39.90
N ARG A 30 21.25 1.95 -39.82
CA ARG A 30 20.59 2.92 -38.93
C ARG A 30 19.19 3.27 -39.40
N GLU A 31 18.97 3.36 -40.72
CA GLU A 31 17.64 3.59 -41.31
C GLU A 31 16.70 2.40 -41.09
N THR A 32 17.16 1.16 -41.31
CA THR A 32 16.35 -0.02 -41.01
C THR A 32 16.07 -0.15 -39.51
N ALA A 33 17.07 0.13 -38.66
CA ALA A 33 16.85 0.17 -37.21
C ALA A 33 15.83 1.26 -36.82
N ARG A 34 15.88 2.44 -37.44
CA ARG A 34 14.91 3.52 -37.21
C ARG A 34 13.50 3.11 -37.67
N GLN A 35 13.36 2.51 -38.86
CA GLN A 35 12.06 2.03 -39.35
C GLN A 35 11.48 0.92 -38.48
N GLN A 36 12.32 -0.04 -38.05
CA GLN A 36 11.91 -1.10 -37.13
C GLN A 36 11.51 -0.52 -35.76
N TRP A 37 12.24 0.46 -35.26
CA TRP A 37 11.92 1.17 -34.03
C TRP A 37 10.59 1.94 -34.16
N GLU A 38 10.35 2.66 -35.25
CA GLU A 38 9.10 3.38 -35.49
C GLU A 38 7.89 2.42 -35.51
N VAL A 39 8.01 1.27 -36.18
CA VAL A 39 6.94 0.25 -36.23
C VAL A 39 6.69 -0.38 -34.87
N THR A 40 7.76 -0.72 -34.13
CA THR A 40 7.63 -1.34 -32.79
C THR A 40 7.07 -0.35 -31.78
N TRP A 41 7.55 0.90 -31.79
CA TRP A 41 7.08 1.96 -30.92
C TRP A 41 5.63 2.34 -31.21
N ALA A 42 5.20 2.35 -32.48
CA ALA A 42 3.81 2.57 -32.83
C ALA A 42 2.89 1.49 -32.24
N LYS A 43 3.29 0.22 -32.29
CA LYS A 43 2.54 -0.89 -31.69
C LYS A 43 2.50 -0.81 -30.16
N GLU A 44 3.63 -0.53 -29.53
CA GLU A 44 3.73 -0.37 -28.08
C GLU A 44 2.87 0.79 -27.59
N LYS A 45 2.90 1.91 -28.30
CA LYS A 45 2.06 3.07 -28.01
C LYS A 45 0.57 2.73 -28.11
N GLU A 46 0.14 2.04 -29.17
CA GLU A 46 -1.25 1.60 -29.31
C GLU A 46 -1.67 0.67 -28.14
N GLN A 47 -0.78 -0.22 -27.72
CA GLN A 47 -1.03 -1.10 -26.57
C GLN A 47 -1.16 -0.31 -25.27
N LEU A 48 -0.25 0.62 -25.00
CA LEU A 48 -0.31 1.48 -23.81
C LEU A 48 -1.56 2.36 -23.80
N GLU A 49 -2.02 2.83 -24.97
CA GLU A 49 -3.27 3.59 -25.09
C GLU A 49 -4.49 2.72 -24.79
N LYS A 50 -4.51 1.47 -25.26
CA LYS A 50 -5.56 0.49 -24.91
C LYS A 50 -5.54 0.18 -23.42
N GLU A 51 -4.38 -0.09 -22.84
CA GLU A 51 -4.23 -0.37 -21.41
C GLU A 51 -4.66 0.83 -20.57
N ARG A 52 -4.28 2.06 -20.94
CA ARG A 52 -4.75 3.26 -20.25
C ARG A 52 -6.27 3.40 -20.32
N HIS A 53 -6.87 3.20 -21.49
CA HIS A 53 -8.32 3.27 -21.64
C HIS A 53 -9.05 2.19 -20.83
N THR A 54 -8.53 0.96 -20.79
CA THR A 54 -9.12 -0.11 -19.98
C THR A 54 -8.99 0.19 -18.49
N TRP A 55 -7.84 0.72 -18.04
CA TRP A 55 -7.64 1.16 -16.67
C TRP A 55 -8.57 2.31 -16.29
N GLU A 56 -8.75 3.32 -17.14
CA GLU A 56 -9.68 4.43 -16.90
C GLU A 56 -11.14 3.97 -16.80
N LEU A 57 -11.56 3.04 -17.67
CA LEU A 57 -12.89 2.44 -17.64
C LEU A 57 -13.08 1.56 -16.39
N ALA A 58 -12.09 0.73 -16.04
CA ALA A 58 -12.17 -0.10 -14.85
C ALA A 58 -12.24 0.75 -13.58
N TRP A 59 -11.41 1.79 -13.50
CA TRP A 59 -11.40 2.71 -12.37
C TRP A 59 -12.71 3.50 -12.24
N SER A 60 -13.29 3.96 -13.36
CA SER A 60 -14.57 4.69 -13.32
C SER A 60 -15.73 3.79 -12.87
N LEU A 61 -15.78 2.54 -13.35
CA LEU A 61 -16.76 1.55 -12.91
C LEU A 61 -16.60 1.20 -11.44
N GLU A 62 -15.37 0.97 -10.97
CA GLU A 62 -15.08 0.70 -9.56
C GLU A 62 -15.48 1.89 -8.67
N LYS A 63 -15.23 3.12 -9.12
CA LYS A 63 -15.63 4.33 -8.41
C LYS A 63 -17.15 4.47 -8.33
N GLU A 64 -17.86 4.27 -9.45
CA GLU A 64 -19.33 4.30 -9.47
C GLU A 64 -19.92 3.21 -8.57
N GLN A 65 -19.30 2.04 -8.53
CA GLN A 65 -19.69 0.95 -7.64
C GLN A 65 -19.48 1.34 -6.16
N ARG A 66 -18.34 1.93 -5.80
CA ARG A 66 -18.09 2.46 -4.45
C ARG A 66 -19.08 3.54 -4.05
N GLU A 67 -19.42 4.46 -4.96
CA GLU A 67 -20.42 5.50 -4.71
C GLU A 67 -21.82 4.91 -4.52
N LYS A 68 -22.19 3.88 -5.29
CA LYS A 68 -23.45 3.15 -5.11
C LYS A 68 -23.50 2.38 -3.79
N GLU A 69 -22.40 1.74 -3.39
CA GLU A 69 -22.26 1.08 -2.09
C GLU A 69 -22.40 2.10 -0.96
N GLN A 70 -21.70 3.24 -1.03
CA GLN A 70 -21.83 4.35 -0.07
C GLN A 70 -23.27 4.89 0.00
N MET A 71 -23.93 5.14 -1.15
CA MET A 71 -25.32 5.60 -1.16
C MET A 71 -26.29 4.56 -0.60
N ASN A 72 -26.04 3.26 -0.83
CA ASN A 72 -26.87 2.19 -0.27
C ASN A 72 -26.67 2.07 1.25
N ASP A 73 -25.45 2.28 1.73
CA ASP A 73 -25.12 2.38 3.15
C ASP A 73 -25.76 3.63 3.79
N GLU A 74 -25.71 4.79 3.12
CA GLU A 74 -26.37 6.05 3.53
C GLU A 74 -27.90 5.96 3.49
N LYS A 75 -28.48 5.13 2.61
CA LYS A 75 -29.93 4.92 2.49
C LYS A 75 -30.53 4.14 3.66
N CYS A 76 -29.73 3.72 4.64
CA CYS A 76 -30.21 3.33 5.96
C CYS A 76 -30.72 4.54 6.79
N PHE A 77 -31.68 5.30 6.23
CA PHE A 77 -32.32 6.44 6.88
C PHE A 77 -33.38 5.94 7.87
N CYS A 78 -33.24 6.28 9.15
CA CYS A 78 -34.29 6.07 10.17
C CYS A 78 -35.29 7.23 10.08
N SER A 79 -36.59 6.97 10.18
CA SER A 79 -37.56 8.04 10.48
C SER A 79 -37.33 8.58 11.89
N ASP A 80 -37.49 9.89 12.07
CA ASP A 80 -37.27 10.69 13.30
C ASP A 80 -38.19 10.35 14.49
N GLU A 81 -38.77 9.15 14.54
CA GLU A 81 -39.60 8.74 15.66
C GLU A 81 -38.73 8.10 16.75
N ARG A 82 -38.35 8.97 17.71
CA ARG A 82 -37.75 8.73 19.04
C ARG A 82 -37.50 7.25 19.40
N PRO A 83 -36.24 6.85 19.66
CA PRO A 83 -35.88 5.46 19.97
C PRO A 83 -36.17 5.14 21.44
N PHE A 84 -37.43 5.17 21.87
CA PHE A 84 -37.78 4.60 23.17
C PHE A 84 -37.87 3.08 23.00
N GLY A 85 -36.87 2.36 23.50
CA GLY A 85 -36.82 0.89 23.50
C GLY A 85 -36.02 0.24 22.37
N LEU A 86 -35.32 1.02 21.53
CA LEU A 86 -34.32 0.48 20.61
C LEU A 86 -32.94 0.50 21.28
N ASN A 87 -32.43 -0.66 21.66
CA ASN A 87 -31.11 -0.84 22.25
C ASN A 87 -30.30 -1.88 21.47
N TRP A 88 -28.99 -1.66 21.48
CA TRP A 88 -28.01 -2.68 21.13
C TRP A 88 -27.79 -3.58 22.34
N GLU A 89 -27.75 -4.89 22.11
CA GLU A 89 -27.54 -5.88 23.15
C GLU A 89 -26.33 -6.75 22.87
N GLY A 90 -25.70 -7.20 23.96
CA GLY A 90 -24.58 -8.12 23.90
C GLY A 90 -23.39 -7.55 23.14
N LEU A 91 -22.93 -6.37 23.53
CA LEU A 91 -21.70 -5.80 22.98
C LEU A 91 -20.54 -6.77 23.23
N GLN A 92 -20.03 -7.34 22.15
CA GLN A 92 -18.95 -8.34 22.16
C GLN A 92 -17.74 -7.74 21.45
N GLY A 93 -16.63 -7.66 22.17
CA GLY A 93 -15.34 -7.30 21.56
C GLY A 93 -14.65 -8.54 21.00
N HIS A 94 -14.15 -8.46 19.78
CA HIS A 94 -13.47 -9.57 19.08
C HIS A 94 -11.96 -9.51 19.28
N HIS A 95 -11.19 -9.91 18.26
CA HIS A 95 -9.76 -9.72 18.19
C HIS A 95 -9.40 -8.25 17.94
N CYS A 96 -8.19 -7.87 18.33
CA CYS A 96 -7.68 -6.54 18.00
C CYS A 96 -7.43 -6.46 16.50
N ILE A 97 -7.87 -5.36 15.88
CA ILE A 97 -7.71 -5.17 14.43
C ILE A 97 -6.43 -4.41 14.10
N SER A 98 -5.94 -3.59 15.03
CA SER A 98 -4.72 -2.79 14.96
C SER A 98 -4.37 -2.22 16.35
N TYR A 99 -3.22 -1.57 16.46
CA TYR A 99 -2.75 -0.93 17.69
C TYR A 99 -3.80 0.03 18.28
N GLY A 100 -4.28 -0.32 19.46
CA GLY A 100 -5.25 0.47 20.23
C GLY A 100 -6.69 0.43 19.69
N TRP A 101 -6.99 -0.38 18.67
CA TRP A 101 -8.32 -0.45 18.06
C TRP A 101 -8.85 -1.88 18.01
N ARG A 102 -10.13 -2.02 18.33
CA ARG A 102 -10.84 -3.30 18.37
C ARG A 102 -12.18 -3.22 17.66
N GLU A 103 -12.53 -4.30 17.00
CA GLU A 103 -13.88 -4.47 16.45
C GLU A 103 -14.83 -4.98 17.54
N TYR A 104 -15.96 -4.30 17.65
CA TYR A 104 -17.06 -4.71 18.50
C TYR A 104 -18.29 -4.96 17.64
N THR A 105 -19.07 -5.97 18.05
CA THR A 105 -20.38 -6.24 17.45
C THR A 105 -21.45 -6.27 18.52
N ALA A 106 -22.65 -5.84 18.15
CA ALA A 106 -23.83 -5.90 19.01
C ALA A 106 -25.06 -6.14 18.15
N ARG A 107 -26.00 -6.88 18.73
CA ARG A 107 -27.25 -7.22 18.06
C ARG A 107 -28.27 -6.13 18.32
N LEU A 108 -29.03 -5.75 17.29
CA LEU A 108 -30.19 -4.90 17.49
C LEU A 108 -31.34 -5.72 18.07
N PHE A 109 -31.91 -5.28 19.19
CA PHE A 109 -32.95 -6.03 19.91
C PHE A 109 -34.27 -6.17 19.11
N SER A 110 -34.53 -5.30 18.13
CA SER A 110 -35.74 -5.33 17.32
C SER A 110 -35.47 -5.05 15.83
N ASP A 111 -36.51 -5.12 15.00
CA ASP A 111 -36.47 -4.79 13.57
C ASP A 111 -36.22 -3.29 13.28
N GLY A 112 -35.89 -2.51 14.32
CA GLY A 112 -35.60 -1.09 14.28
C GLY A 112 -34.42 -0.71 13.39
N CYS A 113 -34.12 0.58 13.36
CA CYS A 113 -33.12 1.12 12.45
C CYS A 113 -31.69 0.83 12.93
N PRO A 114 -30.78 0.40 12.04
CA PRO A 114 -29.40 0.10 12.43
C PRO A 114 -28.53 1.32 12.70
N HIS A 115 -29.02 2.54 12.47
CA HIS A 115 -28.26 3.77 12.69
C HIS A 115 -28.51 4.39 14.08
N ILE A 116 -29.05 3.61 15.04
CA ILE A 116 -29.17 4.07 16.42
C ILE A 116 -27.79 4.11 17.09
N PRO A 117 -27.42 5.19 17.80
CA PRO A 117 -26.12 5.29 18.42
C PRO A 117 -25.99 4.31 19.59
N LEU A 118 -24.86 3.61 19.66
CA LEU A 118 -24.48 2.83 20.83
C LEU A 118 -24.03 3.77 21.93
N SER A 119 -24.53 3.56 23.15
CA SER A 119 -24.09 4.30 24.35
C SER A 119 -23.04 3.49 25.09
N ILE A 120 -21.77 3.78 24.87
CA ILE A 120 -20.65 3.10 25.55
C ILE A 120 -20.22 3.95 26.73
N SER A 121 -20.29 3.38 27.93
CA SER A 121 -19.89 4.03 29.19
C SER A 121 -20.50 5.42 29.40
N GLY A 122 -21.75 5.60 28.96
CA GLY A 122 -22.57 6.79 29.20
C GLY A 122 -22.14 8.10 28.51
N LYS A 123 -21.16 8.08 27.59
CA LYS A 123 -20.59 9.35 27.06
C LYS A 123 -20.41 9.47 25.54
N LYS A 124 -20.28 8.37 24.79
CA LYS A 124 -20.10 8.44 23.34
C LYS A 124 -21.25 7.77 22.62
N LYS A 125 -21.90 8.53 21.74
CA LYS A 125 -22.90 8.07 20.78
C LYS A 125 -22.16 7.76 19.49
N GLU A 126 -21.79 6.50 19.30
CA GLU A 126 -21.17 6.05 18.05
C GLU A 126 -22.16 5.20 17.26
N VAL A 127 -22.39 5.61 16.03
CA VAL A 127 -23.18 4.85 15.06
C VAL A 127 -22.29 3.72 14.54
N PRO A 128 -22.82 2.50 14.30
CA PRO A 128 -22.04 1.45 13.68
C PRO A 128 -21.59 1.86 12.28
N TYR A 129 -20.32 1.65 11.94
CA TYR A 129 -19.82 1.93 10.58
C TYR A 129 -20.35 0.93 9.55
N LYS A 130 -20.77 -0.24 10.02
CA LYS A 130 -21.33 -1.31 9.18
C LYS A 130 -22.49 -1.96 9.91
N CYS A 131 -23.55 -2.26 9.18
CA CYS A 131 -24.63 -3.09 9.65
C CYS A 131 -24.81 -4.30 8.72
N THR A 132 -24.82 -5.50 9.29
CA THR A 132 -25.09 -6.73 8.54
C THR A 132 -26.41 -7.34 8.96
N SER A 133 -27.17 -7.85 8.00
CA SER A 133 -28.40 -8.59 8.24
C SER A 133 -28.15 -10.08 8.04
N GLU A 134 -28.19 -10.88 9.11
CA GLU A 134 -28.06 -12.33 9.05
C GLU A 134 -29.33 -12.99 9.61
N ARG A 135 -30.02 -13.81 8.82
CA ARG A 135 -31.25 -14.52 9.22
C ARG A 135 -32.29 -13.61 9.91
N SER A 136 -32.52 -12.45 9.31
CA SER A 136 -33.42 -11.38 9.81
C SER A 136 -32.98 -10.69 11.11
N ARG A 137 -31.73 -10.87 11.56
CA ARG A 137 -31.15 -10.13 12.69
C ARG A 137 -30.16 -9.09 12.20
N LYS A 138 -30.30 -7.85 12.68
CA LYS A 138 -29.36 -6.76 12.40
C LYS A 138 -28.22 -6.79 13.42
N MET A 139 -27.00 -6.79 12.93
CA MET A 139 -25.78 -6.71 13.72
C MET A 139 -25.03 -5.43 13.34
N GLY A 140 -24.78 -4.58 14.32
CA GLY A 140 -23.92 -3.42 14.15
C GLY A 140 -22.46 -3.81 14.38
N HIS A 141 -21.56 -3.12 13.69
CA HIS A 141 -20.11 -3.25 13.84
C HIS A 141 -19.53 -1.88 14.17
N TRP A 142 -18.65 -1.82 15.16
CA TRP A 142 -17.94 -0.62 15.59
C TRP A 142 -16.44 -0.88 15.68
N ILE A 143 -15.63 0.09 15.26
CA ILE A 143 -14.20 0.10 15.52
C ILE A 143 -13.96 1.13 16.60
N LEU A 144 -13.54 0.66 17.78
CA LEU A 144 -13.43 1.48 18.97
C LEU A 144 -12.04 1.40 19.55
N ALA A 145 -11.62 2.49 20.19
CA ALA A 145 -10.38 2.50 20.93
C ALA A 145 -10.50 1.55 22.13
N ASP A 146 -9.56 0.61 22.26
CA ASP A 146 -9.47 -0.35 23.36
C ASP A 146 -8.00 -0.43 23.80
N ASP A 147 -7.71 -0.02 25.04
CA ASP A 147 -6.35 -0.04 25.58
C ASP A 147 -5.77 -1.45 25.68
N VAL A 148 -6.64 -2.48 25.74
CA VAL A 148 -6.22 -3.89 25.69
C VAL A 148 -5.57 -4.25 24.35
N CYS A 149 -5.84 -3.48 23.29
CA CYS A 149 -5.23 -3.64 21.98
C CYS A 149 -3.93 -2.86 21.79
N ARG A 150 -3.33 -2.33 22.86
CA ARG A 150 -2.03 -1.66 22.77
C ARG A 150 -0.90 -2.67 22.93
N THR A 151 -0.19 -2.89 21.84
CA THR A 151 1.10 -3.58 21.79
C THR A 151 2.25 -2.63 22.07
N ASN A 152 3.40 -3.15 22.50
CA ASN A 152 4.58 -2.33 22.73
C ASN A 152 5.79 -2.93 22.02
N TRP A 153 6.82 -2.11 21.86
CA TRP A 153 8.14 -2.57 21.47
C TRP A 153 8.95 -2.94 22.71
N GLY A 154 9.60 -4.10 22.67
CA GLY A 154 10.56 -4.53 23.67
C GLY A 154 11.87 -3.76 23.57
N GLU A 155 12.96 -4.41 23.94
CA GLU A 155 14.29 -3.83 23.80
C GLU A 155 14.60 -3.48 22.34
N LEU A 156 15.10 -2.26 22.13
CA LEU A 156 15.53 -1.76 20.84
C LEU A 156 16.98 -2.15 20.59
N TYR A 157 17.21 -2.87 19.51
CA TYR A 157 18.52 -3.30 19.05
C TYR A 157 18.97 -2.41 17.90
N ASP A 158 20.05 -1.68 18.13
CA ASP A 158 20.80 -0.99 17.09
C ASP A 158 21.62 -2.02 16.29
N ARG A 159 21.34 -2.14 14.99
CA ARG A 159 22.05 -3.04 14.06
C ARG A 159 23.13 -2.31 13.26
N GLY A 160 23.29 -1.01 13.46
CA GLY A 160 24.22 -0.16 12.75
C GLY A 160 23.85 0.02 11.27
N CYS A 161 24.87 0.28 10.47
CA CYS A 161 24.72 0.53 9.04
C CYS A 161 24.48 -0.77 8.27
N VAL A 162 23.35 -0.83 7.57
CA VAL A 162 22.97 -2.00 6.74
C VAL A 162 23.11 -1.75 5.25
N ALA A 163 23.17 -0.48 4.83
CA ALA A 163 23.47 -0.06 3.47
C ALA A 163 23.94 1.40 3.47
N ASN A 164 24.42 1.88 2.32
CA ASN A 164 24.83 3.26 2.14
C ASN A 164 23.66 4.20 2.48
N GLY A 165 23.87 5.09 3.44
CA GLY A 165 22.85 6.02 3.93
C GLY A 165 21.73 5.38 4.77
N LYS A 166 21.83 4.09 5.14
CA LYS A 166 20.80 3.38 5.94
C LYS A 166 21.33 2.78 7.23
N HIS A 167 20.70 3.15 8.33
CA HIS A 167 20.95 2.63 9.68
C HIS A 167 19.71 1.89 10.18
N ARG A 168 19.89 0.64 10.60
CA ARG A 168 18.80 -0.23 11.03
C ARG A 168 18.66 -0.32 12.55
N TYR A 169 17.42 -0.23 13.01
CA TYR A 169 17.00 -0.61 14.36
C TYR A 169 15.98 -1.74 14.29
N GLU A 170 15.96 -2.60 15.30
CA GLU A 170 15.02 -3.71 15.42
C GLU A 170 14.47 -3.79 16.83
N ALA A 171 13.20 -4.13 17.01
CA ALA A 171 12.63 -4.38 18.32
C ALA A 171 11.57 -5.48 18.24
N ARG A 172 11.51 -6.31 19.29
CA ARG A 172 10.48 -7.34 19.39
C ARG A 172 9.12 -6.70 19.68
N LEU A 173 8.09 -7.11 18.98
CA LEU A 173 6.71 -6.77 19.33
C LEU A 173 6.28 -7.60 20.55
N VAL A 174 5.74 -6.92 21.56
CA VAL A 174 5.25 -7.55 22.79
C VAL A 174 3.82 -7.14 23.07
N ASN A 175 3.16 -7.88 23.97
CA ASN A 175 1.75 -7.73 24.34
C ASN A 175 0.77 -8.00 23.19
N VAL A 176 1.17 -8.78 22.18
CA VAL A 176 0.23 -9.33 21.19
C VAL A 176 -0.62 -10.38 21.90
N ARG A 177 -1.95 -10.27 21.78
CA ARG A 177 -2.84 -11.24 22.44
C ARG A 177 -2.92 -12.52 21.63
N ALA A 178 -3.17 -13.62 22.32
CA ALA A 178 -3.40 -14.90 21.67
C ALA A 178 -4.59 -14.81 20.70
N GLY A 179 -4.35 -15.17 19.44
CA GLY A 179 -5.34 -15.14 18.36
C GLY A 179 -5.45 -13.81 17.62
N ASP A 180 -4.78 -12.74 18.07
CA ASP A 180 -4.70 -11.51 17.28
C ASP A 180 -3.73 -11.68 16.10
N ASP A 181 -3.97 -10.91 15.03
CA ASP A 181 -3.11 -10.86 13.86
C ASP A 181 -1.85 -10.03 14.20
N TRP A 182 -0.76 -10.73 14.54
CA TRP A 182 0.49 -10.08 14.93
C TRP A 182 1.05 -9.15 13.83
N GLU A 183 0.81 -9.45 12.55
CA GLU A 183 1.32 -8.67 11.42
C GLU A 183 0.60 -7.33 11.34
N ARG A 184 -0.73 -7.34 11.52
CA ARG A 184 -1.52 -6.10 11.67
C ARG A 184 -1.12 -5.31 12.90
N MET A 185 -0.88 -5.98 14.03
CA MET A 185 -0.42 -5.29 15.23
C MET A 185 0.96 -4.65 15.00
N CYS A 186 1.90 -5.39 14.41
CA CYS A 186 3.24 -4.89 14.10
C CYS A 186 3.20 -3.66 13.19
N SER A 187 2.44 -3.74 12.09
CA SER A 187 2.36 -2.68 11.08
C SER A 187 1.58 -1.44 11.54
N SER A 188 0.97 -1.46 12.73
CA SER A 188 0.23 -0.32 13.30
C SER A 188 0.78 0.18 14.64
N THR A 189 1.75 -0.51 15.24
CA THR A 189 2.34 -0.11 16.53
C THR A 189 3.37 1.00 16.33
N PRO A 190 3.17 2.20 16.89
CA PRO A 190 4.14 3.29 16.76
C PRO A 190 5.37 3.06 17.63
N ALA A 191 6.51 3.66 17.24
CA ALA A 191 7.76 3.64 17.99
C ALA A 191 8.34 5.06 18.11
N THR A 192 9.14 5.29 19.14
CA THR A 192 10.01 6.47 19.20
C THR A 192 11.45 5.99 19.33
N ILE A 193 12.26 6.23 18.30
CA ILE A 193 13.63 5.72 18.18
C ILE A 193 14.56 6.90 18.08
N ALA A 194 15.55 6.99 18.97
CA ALA A 194 16.50 8.11 19.03
C ALA A 194 15.83 9.51 19.06
N GLY A 195 14.62 9.61 19.63
CA GLY A 195 13.84 10.86 19.68
C GLY A 195 12.97 11.15 18.46
N GLU A 196 13.02 10.33 17.41
CA GLU A 196 12.17 10.43 16.23
C GLU A 196 10.94 9.52 16.35
N TYR A 197 9.76 10.05 16.04
CA TYR A 197 8.49 9.32 16.08
C TYR A 197 8.23 8.61 14.76
N PHE A 198 8.05 7.29 14.83
CA PHE A 198 7.69 6.43 13.71
C PHE A 198 6.26 5.93 13.92
N PRO A 199 5.29 6.30 13.06
CA PRO A 199 3.92 5.81 13.19
C PRO A 199 3.83 4.30 12.92
N ILE A 200 4.73 3.76 12.10
CA ILE A 200 4.82 2.35 11.72
C ILE A 200 6.29 1.94 11.52
N PRO A 201 6.63 0.64 11.63
CA PRO A 201 7.94 0.14 11.19
C PRO A 201 8.10 0.21 9.67
N THR A 202 9.35 0.15 9.19
CA THR A 202 9.64 0.01 7.75
C THR A 202 9.09 -1.31 7.23
N PHE A 203 9.26 -2.39 8.00
CA PHE A 203 8.65 -3.68 7.74
C PHE A 203 8.56 -4.51 9.03
N CYS A 204 7.73 -5.54 8.97
CA CYS A 204 7.54 -6.52 10.02
C CYS A 204 8.15 -7.85 9.61
N GLU A 205 8.80 -8.53 10.54
CA GLU A 205 9.49 -9.79 10.27
C GLU A 205 9.13 -10.83 11.33
N ASN A 206 8.73 -12.02 10.89
CA ASN A 206 8.54 -13.17 11.77
C ASN A 206 9.82 -14.00 11.83
N ARG A 207 10.44 -14.10 13.01
CA ARG A 207 11.65 -14.90 13.27
C ARG A 207 11.35 -16.21 13.99
N GLY A 208 10.17 -16.78 13.77
CA GLY A 208 9.71 -18.04 14.34
C GLY A 208 9.17 -17.91 15.76
N LEU A 209 10.03 -17.59 16.73
CA LEU A 209 9.61 -17.39 18.13
C LEU A 209 9.22 -15.94 18.44
N PHE A 210 9.65 -15.01 17.58
CA PHE A 210 9.56 -13.58 17.84
C PHE A 210 9.12 -12.83 16.60
N GLU A 211 8.15 -11.94 16.79
CA GLU A 211 7.71 -10.95 15.82
C GLU A 211 8.52 -9.67 16.04
N MET A 212 9.10 -9.15 14.97
CA MET A 212 10.02 -8.02 15.01
C MET A 212 9.50 -6.87 14.16
N GLY A 213 9.59 -5.66 14.70
CA GLY A 213 9.56 -4.43 13.91
C GLY A 213 10.97 -4.06 13.48
N VAL A 214 11.12 -3.60 12.25
CA VAL A 214 12.39 -3.14 11.70
C VAL A 214 12.25 -1.72 11.16
N TRP A 215 13.21 -0.86 11.49
CA TRP A 215 13.27 0.53 11.04
C TRP A 215 14.58 0.78 10.30
N ASP A 216 14.52 1.04 9.00
CA ASP A 216 15.65 1.50 8.20
C ASP A 216 15.60 3.03 8.13
N THR A 217 16.37 3.68 8.99
CA THR A 217 16.46 5.14 9.09
C THR A 217 17.55 5.69 8.17
N LYS A 218 17.39 6.93 7.72
CA LYS A 218 18.42 7.61 6.92
C LYS A 218 19.54 8.09 7.83
N ASP A 219 20.76 7.62 7.60
CA ASP A 219 21.94 8.06 8.34
C ASP A 219 23.11 8.34 7.38
N PRO A 220 23.50 9.61 7.15
CA PRO A 220 24.58 9.96 6.24
C PRO A 220 25.96 9.48 6.74
N ARG A 221 26.07 9.02 7.99
CA ARG A 221 27.30 8.42 8.52
C ARG A 221 27.52 7.00 8.00
N CYS A 222 26.48 6.35 7.49
CA CYS A 222 26.57 5.02 6.87
C CYS A 222 27.10 5.11 5.44
N LYS A 223 28.24 4.46 5.19
CA LYS A 223 29.00 4.52 3.93
C LYS A 223 29.04 3.17 3.21
#